data_AF-A0A2E4H775-F1
#
_entry.id   AF-A0A2E4H775-F1
#
_cell.length_a   1.000
_cell.length_b   1.000
_cell.length_c   1.000
_cell.angle_alpha   90.00
_cell.angle_beta   90.00
_cell.angle_gamma   90.00
#
_symmetry.space_group_name_H-M   'P 1'
#
loop_
_entity.id
_entity.type
_entity.pdbx_description
1 polymer ?
#
loop_
_entity_poly.entity_id
_entity_poly.type
_entity_poly.pdbx_seq_one_letter_code
_entity_poly.pdbx_strand_id
1 'polypeptide(L)'
;LGEFVRRVGDPNLGGASVRNGIMTAYRQRALEIALFLQANGPTKASQVATEVGDPKARDILYRDVYGWFDRPSNGIYELSSRGNQEVPLWGT
;
A
#
# COMPACT_ATOMS: atom_id res chain seq x y z
N LEU A 1 11.76 -25.67 9.26
CA LEU A 1 12.05 -24.36 9.85
C LEU A 1 11.79 -23.29 8.81
N GLY A 2 10.98 -22.31 9.16
CA GLY A 2 10.53 -21.23 8.27
C GLY A 2 9.33 -20.57 8.92
N GLU A 3 9.59 -19.99 10.10
CA GLU A 3 8.61 -19.26 10.90
C GLU A 3 8.04 -18.10 10.09
N PHE A 4 6.85 -18.29 9.51
CA PHE A 4 6.00 -17.16 9.16
C PHE A 4 5.37 -16.66 10.46
N VAL A 5 6.14 -15.88 11.22
CA VAL A 5 5.62 -15.08 12.32
C VAL A 5 4.66 -14.09 11.70
N ARG A 6 3.37 -14.48 11.68
CA ARG A 6 2.23 -13.60 11.52
C ARG A 6 2.33 -12.52 12.58
N ARG A 7 2.98 -11.40 12.25
CA ARG A 7 2.64 -10.14 12.87
C ARG A 7 1.33 -9.72 12.26
N VAL A 8 0.26 -10.14 12.94
CA VAL A 8 -1.06 -9.53 12.84
C VAL A 8 -0.83 -8.02 13.02
N GLY A 9 -0.84 -7.28 11.91
CA GLY A 9 -1.00 -5.84 11.95
C GLY A 9 -2.47 -5.60 12.25
N ASP A 10 -2.75 -5.21 13.49
CA ASP A 10 -4.08 -4.79 13.92
C ASP A 10 -4.67 -3.77 12.92
N PRO A 11 -5.86 -4.02 12.32
CA PRO A 11 -6.50 -3.10 11.37
C PRO A 11 -7.21 -1.96 12.10
N ASN A 12 -6.51 -1.28 13.02
CA ASN A 12 -7.06 -0.17 13.79
C ASN A 12 -6.07 1.00 13.85
N LEU A 13 -5.89 1.68 12.73
CA LEU A 13 -5.47 3.09 12.73
C LEU A 13 -6.42 3.91 11.83
N GLY A 14 -7.71 3.79 12.10
CA GLY A 14 -8.67 4.84 11.77
C GLY A 14 -8.42 6.01 12.72
N GLY A 15 -7.52 6.91 12.36
CA GLY A 15 -7.12 8.00 13.26
C GLY A 15 -6.43 9.16 12.56
N ALA A 16 -7.25 10.09 12.08
CA ALA A 16 -6.97 11.52 11.90
C ALA A 16 -6.06 11.99 10.74
N SER A 17 -6.69 12.84 9.92
CA SER A 17 -6.23 14.15 9.42
C SER A 17 -4.76 14.30 9.01
N VAL A 18 -4.52 14.41 7.71
CA VAL A 18 -3.26 14.98 7.20
C VAL A 18 -3.55 16.31 6.52
N ARG A 19 -3.04 17.38 7.14
CA ARG A 19 -3.02 18.77 6.67
C ARG A 19 -2.68 18.81 5.17
N ASN A 20 -3.47 19.58 4.40
CA ASN A 20 -3.28 20.00 2.99
C ASN A 20 -4.26 19.43 1.94
N GLY A 21 -5.22 18.61 2.34
CA GLY A 21 -6.30 18.18 1.46
C GLY A 21 -7.13 17.10 2.15
N ILE A 22 -8.40 16.97 1.80
CA ILE A 22 -9.26 15.95 2.39
C ILE A 22 -8.62 14.58 2.15
N MET A 23 -8.11 13.96 3.22
CA MET A 23 -7.65 12.57 3.19
C MET A 23 -8.88 11.70 2.98
N THR A 24 -9.04 11.18 1.77
CA THR A 24 -10.14 10.27 1.45
C THR A 24 -9.78 8.86 1.89
N ALA A 25 -10.80 8.04 2.18
CA ALA A 25 -10.59 6.63 2.50
C ALA A 25 -9.82 5.87 1.40
N TYR A 26 -9.99 6.25 0.13
CA TYR A 26 -9.22 5.66 -0.97
C TYR A 26 -7.73 6.03 -0.88
N ARG A 27 -7.40 7.29 -0.60
CA ARG A 27 -6.00 7.73 -0.46
C ARG A 27 -5.33 7.04 0.73
N GLN A 28 -6.01 6.96 1.88
CA GLN A 28 -5.47 6.26 3.05
C GLN A 28 -5.09 4.82 2.70
N ARG A 29 -5.99 4.07 2.05
CA ARG A 29 -5.71 2.68 1.63
C ARG A 29 -4.57 2.59 0.62
N ALA A 30 -4.52 3.50 -0.35
CA ALA A 30 -3.42 3.55 -1.32
C ALA A 30 -2.07 3.82 -0.65
N LEU A 31 -2.05 4.68 0.38
CA LEU A 31 -0.84 4.94 1.19
C LEU A 31 -0.41 3.72 1.99
N GLU A 32 -1.33 3.01 2.65
CA GLU A 32 -1.01 1.77 3.38
C GLU A 32 -0.36 0.72 2.47
N ILE A 33 -0.91 0.54 1.27
CA ILE A 33 -0.34 -0.36 0.25
C ILE A 33 1.03 0.11 -0.21
N ALA A 34 1.19 1.41 -0.47
CA ALA A 34 2.45 1.98 -0.94
C ALA A 34 3.57 1.85 0.10
N LEU A 35 3.29 2.12 1.37
CA LEU A 35 4.23 1.95 2.48
C LEU A 35 4.61 0.48 2.66
N PHE A 36 3.64 -0.44 2.52
CA PHE A 36 3.92 -1.87 2.55
C PHE A 36 4.90 -2.28 1.43
N LEU A 37 4.63 -1.85 0.19
CA LEU A 37 5.51 -2.16 -0.96
C LEU A 37 6.89 -1.49 -0.84
N GLN A 38 6.96 -0.28 -0.27
CA GLN A 38 8.24 0.39 0.00
C GLN A 38 9.11 -0.44 0.96
N ALA A 39 8.51 -1.02 2.00
CA ALA A 39 9.23 -1.80 3.00
C ALA A 39 9.60 -3.23 2.52
N ASN A 40 8.78 -3.84 1.66
CA ASN A 40 8.92 -5.26 1.28
C ASN A 40 9.43 -5.48 -0.16
N GLY A 41 9.43 -4.45 -1.00
CA GLY A 41 9.76 -4.54 -2.42
C GLY A 41 8.66 -5.21 -3.27
N PRO A 42 9.00 -5.65 -4.50
CA PRO A 42 8.05 -6.24 -5.44
C PRO A 42 7.31 -7.44 -4.85
N THR A 43 5.99 -7.32 -4.70
CA THR A 43 5.16 -8.31 -3.99
C THR A 43 3.90 -8.66 -4.79
N LYS A 44 3.42 -9.91 -4.68
CA LYS A 44 2.16 -10.33 -5.30
C LYS A 44 0.98 -9.56 -4.74
N ALA A 45 0.08 -9.06 -5.60
CA ALA A 45 -1.13 -8.34 -5.16
C ALA A 45 -2.00 -9.13 -4.17
N SER A 46 -2.04 -10.47 -4.31
CA SER A 46 -2.72 -11.33 -3.35
C SER A 46 -2.08 -11.32 -1.96
N GLN A 47 -0.76 -11.27 -1.91
CA GLN A 47 -0.03 -11.20 -0.64
C GLN A 47 -0.18 -9.80 -0.04
N VAL A 48 -0.04 -8.73 -0.83
CA VAL A 48 -0.31 -7.35 -0.37
C VAL A 48 -1.68 -7.27 0.31
N ALA A 49 -2.76 -7.74 -0.34
CA ALA A 49 -4.10 -7.71 0.23
C ALA A 49 -4.26 -8.49 1.55
N THR A 50 -3.51 -9.58 1.71
CA THR A 50 -3.49 -10.35 2.96
C THR A 50 -2.71 -9.62 4.05
N GLU A 51 -1.53 -9.09 3.74
CA GLU A 51 -0.65 -8.46 4.72
C GLU A 51 -1.17 -7.10 5.18
N VAL A 52 -1.78 -6.31 4.29
CA VAL A 52 -2.42 -5.03 4.66
C VAL A 52 -3.83 -5.21 5.23
N GLY A 53 -4.39 -6.41 5.19
CA GLY A 53 -5.75 -6.70 5.67
C GLY A 53 -6.88 -6.06 4.86
N ASP A 54 -6.61 -5.50 3.67
CA ASP A 54 -7.62 -4.88 2.79
C ASP A 54 -7.89 -5.76 1.55
N PRO A 55 -9.08 -6.40 1.44
CA PRO A 55 -9.44 -7.17 0.25
C PRO A 55 -9.52 -6.32 -1.03
N LYS A 56 -9.66 -4.98 -0.92
CA LYS A 56 -9.67 -4.06 -2.05
C LYS A 56 -8.27 -3.66 -2.52
N ALA A 57 -7.20 -4.07 -1.84
CA ALA A 57 -5.84 -3.69 -2.23
C ALA A 57 -5.50 -4.10 -3.67
N ARG A 58 -6.02 -5.24 -4.14
CA ARG A 58 -5.82 -5.70 -5.54
C ARG A 58 -6.44 -4.73 -6.55
N ASP A 59 -7.63 -4.22 -6.26
CA ASP A 59 -8.33 -3.25 -7.13
C ASP A 59 -7.62 -1.89 -7.10
N ILE A 60 -7.11 -1.48 -5.94
CA ILE A 60 -6.33 -0.24 -5.79
C ILE A 60 -5.03 -0.32 -6.60
N LEU A 61 -4.27 -1.41 -6.47
CA LEU A 61 -3.06 -1.67 -7.26
C LEU A 61 -3.35 -1.72 -8.76
N TYR A 62 -4.46 -2.33 -9.16
CA TYR A 62 -4.83 -2.45 -10.57
C TYR A 62 -5.27 -1.12 -11.19
N ARG A 63 -6.08 -0.34 -10.46
CA ARG A 63 -6.57 0.96 -10.95
C ARG A 63 -5.50 2.03 -10.95
N ASP A 64 -4.60 1.95 -9.98
CA ASP A 64 -3.47 2.87 -9.79
C ASP A 64 -3.81 4.34 -10.06
N VAL A 65 -4.86 4.85 -9.41
CA VAL A 65 -5.41 6.20 -9.66
C VAL A 65 -4.35 7.30 -9.51
N TYR A 66 -3.33 7.07 -8.68
CA TYR A 66 -2.28 8.04 -8.40
C TYR A 66 -1.00 7.82 -9.22
N GLY A 67 -0.90 6.72 -9.98
CA GLY A 67 0.35 6.37 -10.66
C GLY A 67 1.47 6.01 -9.69
N TRP A 68 1.15 5.43 -8.53
CA TRP A 68 2.11 5.09 -7.49
C TRP A 68 2.69 3.70 -7.63
N PHE A 69 2.07 2.82 -8.42
CA PHE A 69 2.45 1.41 -8.49
C PHE A 69 2.96 1.04 -9.87
N ASP A 70 4.01 0.22 -9.91
CA ASP A 70 4.47 -0.43 -11.14
C ASP A 70 4.14 -1.92 -11.09
N ARG A 71 4.02 -2.54 -12.26
CA ARG A 71 3.75 -3.97 -12.42
C ARG A 71 4.88 -4.65 -13.21
N PRO A 72 6.03 -4.96 -12.56
CA PRO A 72 7.19 -5.55 -13.24
C PRO A 72 6.92 -6.97 -13.78
N SER A 73 5.90 -7.65 -13.26
CA SER A 73 5.58 -9.03 -13.63
C SER A 73 4.12 -9.36 -13.35
N ASN A 74 3.65 -10.50 -13.86
CA ASN A 74 2.25 -10.86 -13.74
C ASN A 74 1.79 -10.98 -12.27
N GLY A 75 0.93 -10.04 -11.84
CA GLY A 75 0.38 -10.00 -10.49
C GLY A 75 1.35 -9.55 -9.41
N ILE A 76 2.58 -9.16 -9.78
CA ILE A 76 3.59 -8.60 -8.87
C ILE A 76 3.60 -7.09 -9.07
N TYR A 77 3.53 -6.36 -7.96
CA TYR A 77 3.53 -4.91 -7.93
C TYR A 77 4.66 -4.40 -7.05
N GLU A 78 5.20 -3.25 -7.42
CA GLU A 78 6.20 -2.51 -6.64
C GLU A 78 5.83 -1.03 -6.57
N LEU A 79 6.55 -0.28 -5.74
CA LEU A 79 6.37 1.16 -5.68
C LEU A 79 7.10 1.81 -6.87
N SER A 80 6.38 2.58 -7.68
CA SER A 80 6.94 3.31 -8.81
C SER A 80 7.90 4.41 -8.39
N SER A 81 8.65 4.98 -9.34
CA SER A 81 9.46 6.17 -9.09
C SER A 81 8.63 7.35 -8.56
N ARG A 82 7.42 7.54 -9.09
CA ARG A 82 6.49 8.58 -8.61
C ARG A 82 6.03 8.29 -7.18
N GLY A 83 5.65 7.05 -6.89
CA GLY A 83 5.26 6.61 -5.56
C GLY A 83 6.37 6.88 -4.53
N ASN A 84 7.63 6.59 -4.88
CA ASN A 84 8.78 6.88 -4.01
C ASN A 84 8.94 8.37 -3.68
N GLN A 85 8.56 9.28 -4.58
CA GLN A 85 8.67 10.72 -4.36
C GLN A 85 7.44 11.29 -3.63
N GLU A 86 6.25 10.83 -3.97
CA GLU A 86 5.00 11.43 -3.49
C GLU A 86 4.51 10.84 -2.17
N VAL A 87 4.64 9.52 -1.96
CA VAL A 87 4.14 8.84 -0.75
C VAL A 87 4.71 9.44 0.55
N PRO A 88 6.02 9.76 0.66
CA PRO A 88 6.57 10.40 1.86
C PRO A 88 5.94 11.75 2.19
N LEU A 89 5.39 12.48 1.20
CA LEU A 89 4.75 13.78 1.41
C LEU A 89 3.41 13.69 2.14
N TRP A 90 2.83 12.48 2.25
CA TRP A 90 1.56 12.23 2.93
C TRP A 90 1.72 11.59 4.32
N GLY A 91 2.93 11.10 4.65
CA GLY A 91 3.20 10.33 5.87
C GLY A 91 3.93 11.10 6.98
N THR A 92 4.00 12.43 6.90
CA THR A 92 4.59 13.31 7.93
C THR A 92 3.52 13.96 8.80
#